data_AF-A0A496T7K0-F1
#
_entry.id   AF-A0A496T7K0-F1
#
_cell.length_a   1.000
_cell.length_b   1.000
_cell.length_c   1.000
_cell.angle_alpha   90.00
_cell.angle_beta   90.00
_cell.angle_gamma   90.00
#
_symmetry.space_group_name_H-M   'P 1'
#
loop_
_entity.id
_entity.type
_entity.pdbx_description
1 polymer ?
#
loop_
_entity_poly.entity_id
_entity_poly.type
_entity_poly.pdbx_seq_one_letter_code
_entity_poly.pdbx_strand_id
1 'polypeptide(L)'
;MSKLTKKLNRWKFNTPKEIPREEVVAVLKRFFTVEAKGGSHLYCKHEKLIGIEGYGPDGSFQIPIKGGQQVLGFYLKMIVTAIEDIG
;
A
#
# COMPACT_ATOMS: atom_id res chain seq x y z
N MET A 1 19.76 -6.39 6.26
CA MET A 1 18.49 -5.76 5.84
C MET A 1 18.12 -6.20 4.43
N SER A 2 16.91 -6.76 4.24
CA SER A 2 16.42 -7.16 2.91
C SER A 2 16.17 -5.95 2.01
N LYS A 3 16.12 -6.17 0.68
CA LYS A 3 15.74 -5.12 -0.30
C LYS A 3 14.34 -4.55 -0.01
N LEU A 4 13.41 -5.38 0.47
CA LEU A 4 12.07 -4.98 0.84
C LEU A 4 12.08 -4.08 2.08
N THR A 5 12.80 -4.48 3.13
CA THR A 5 12.93 -3.68 4.36
C THR A 5 13.54 -2.30 4.08
N LYS A 6 14.58 -2.22 3.23
CA LYS A 6 15.15 -0.94 2.82
C LYS A 6 14.13 -0.05 2.10
N LYS A 7 13.25 -0.65 1.28
CA LYS A 7 12.19 0.07 0.55
C LYS A 7 11.11 0.58 1.49
N LEU A 8 10.62 -0.25 2.41
CA LEU A 8 9.63 0.16 3.41
C LEU A 8 10.18 1.27 4.33
N ASN A 9 11.44 1.15 4.76
CA ASN A 9 12.11 2.21 5.52
C ASN A 9 12.23 3.51 4.73
N ARG A 10 12.52 3.44 3.43
CA ARG A 10 12.51 4.63 2.56
C ARG A 10 11.11 5.25 2.52
N TRP A 11 10.05 4.45 2.35
CA TRP A 11 8.69 4.97 2.32
C TRP A 11 8.26 5.61 3.63
N LYS A 12 8.71 5.08 4.78
CA LYS A 12 8.42 5.61 6.12
C LYS A 12 9.18 6.89 6.45
N PHE A 13 10.51 6.88 6.28
CA PHE A 13 11.41 7.92 6.80
C PHE A 13 11.89 8.92 5.74
N ASN A 14 11.91 8.54 4.46
CA ASN A 14 12.32 9.40 3.36
C ASN A 14 11.32 9.26 2.20
N THR A 15 10.05 9.54 2.52
CA THR A 15 8.89 9.29 1.65
C THR A 15 9.05 10.05 0.32
N PRO A 16 9.16 9.34 -0.82
CA PRO A 16 9.18 10.00 -2.12
C PRO A 16 7.87 10.71 -2.41
N LYS A 17 7.92 11.79 -3.21
CA LYS A 17 6.70 12.54 -3.58
C LYS A 17 5.71 11.67 -4.32
N GLU A 18 6.20 10.89 -5.29
CA GLU A 18 5.41 9.97 -6.13
C GLU A 18 6.28 8.75 -6.48
N ILE A 19 5.64 7.60 -6.69
CA ILE A 19 6.29 6.34 -7.11
C ILE A 19 5.43 5.65 -8.17
N PRO A 20 6.02 4.96 -9.16
CA PRO A 20 5.27 4.14 -10.10
C PRO A 20 4.34 3.13 -9.43
N ARG A 21 3.10 3.05 -9.92
CA ARG A 21 2.08 2.09 -9.49
C ARG A 21 2.61 0.66 -9.46
N GLU A 22 3.33 0.25 -10.50
CA GLU A 22 3.85 -1.12 -10.64
C GLU A 22 4.77 -1.50 -9.48
N GLU A 23 5.61 -0.56 -9.03
CA GLU A 23 6.49 -0.76 -7.89
C GLU A 23 5.68 -0.95 -6.60
N VAL A 24 4.62 -0.16 -6.42
CA VAL A 24 3.72 -0.26 -5.27
C VAL A 24 2.94 -1.57 -5.28
N VAL A 25 2.39 -1.96 -6.43
CA VAL A 25 1.68 -3.23 -6.61
C VAL A 25 2.59 -4.42 -6.30
N ALA A 26 3.85 -4.40 -6.74
CA ALA A 26 4.81 -5.46 -6.47
C ALA A 26 5.12 -5.65 -4.98
N VAL A 27 5.06 -4.56 -4.19
CA VAL A 27 5.17 -4.62 -2.73
C VAL A 27 3.88 -5.14 -2.12
N LEU A 28 2.74 -4.56 -2.46
CA LEU A 28 1.43 -4.91 -1.88
C LEU A 28 1.07 -6.38 -2.10
N LYS A 29 1.36 -6.94 -3.29
CA LYS A 29 1.10 -8.36 -3.60
C LYS A 29 1.82 -9.35 -2.69
N ARG A 30 2.83 -8.92 -1.91
CA ARG A 30 3.52 -9.78 -0.93
C ARG A 30 2.77 -9.90 0.39
N PHE A 31 1.85 -8.98 0.66
CA PHE A 31 1.22 -8.79 1.96
C PHE A 31 -0.32 -8.81 1.89
N PHE A 32 -0.89 -8.43 0.76
CA PHE A 32 -2.32 -8.23 0.58
C PHE A 32 -2.81 -8.92 -0.70
N THR A 33 -4.09 -9.27 -0.72
CA THR A 33 -4.78 -9.50 -1.99
C THR A 33 -4.97 -8.16 -2.68
N VAL A 34 -4.42 -8.00 -3.88
CA VAL A 34 -4.46 -6.75 -4.64
C VAL A 34 -5.28 -6.93 -5.91
N GLU A 35 -6.39 -6.20 -6.00
CA GLU A 35 -7.14 -6.05 -7.24
C GLU A 35 -6.84 -4.68 -7.86
N ALA A 36 -6.42 -4.71 -9.13
CA ALA A 36 -6.11 -3.49 -9.88
C ALA A 36 -6.96 -3.45 -11.15
N LYS A 37 -8.28 -3.32 -10.99
CA LYS A 37 -9.26 -3.28 -12.07
C LYS A 37 -9.16 -1.96 -12.83
N GLY A 38 -8.18 -1.84 -13.75
CA GLY A 38 -8.10 -0.82 -14.81
C GLY A 38 -8.26 0.66 -14.44
N GLY A 39 -8.30 1.02 -13.15
CA GLY A 39 -8.85 2.29 -12.69
C GLY A 39 -7.87 3.15 -11.90
N SER A 40 -8.42 4.22 -11.33
CA SER A 40 -7.71 5.22 -10.51
C SER A 40 -7.40 4.75 -9.09
N HIS A 41 -7.64 3.46 -8.76
CA HIS A 41 -7.46 2.93 -7.41
C HIS A 41 -6.89 1.50 -7.42
N LEU A 42 -6.06 1.19 -6.44
CA LEU A 42 -5.69 -0.17 -6.05
C LEU A 42 -6.56 -0.59 -4.87
N TYR A 43 -7.22 -1.74 -4.98
CA TYR A 43 -8.03 -2.30 -3.90
C TYR A 43 -7.20 -3.38 -3.21
N CYS A 44 -6.97 -3.21 -1.91
CA CYS A 44 -6.18 -4.10 -1.08
C CYS A 44 -7.06 -4.70 0.00
N LYS A 45 -6.80 -5.96 0.36
CA LYS A 45 -7.52 -6.66 1.42
C LYS A 45 -6.60 -7.59 2.20
N HIS A 46 -6.79 -7.65 3.52
CA HIS A 46 -6.16 -8.65 4.39
C HIS A 46 -7.00 -8.90 5.64
N GLU A 47 -7.09 -10.16 6.07
CA GLU A 47 -7.96 -10.57 7.19
C GLU A 47 -7.56 -9.95 8.53
N LYS A 48 -6.25 -9.77 8.79
CA LYS A 48 -5.76 -9.16 10.04
C LYS A 48 -6.10 -7.67 10.19
N LEU A 49 -6.56 -7.01 9.12
CA LEU A 49 -7.02 -5.62 9.19
C LEU A 49 -8.48 -5.50 9.65
N ILE A 50 -9.22 -6.61 9.77
CA ILE A 50 -10.61 -6.59 10.25
C ILE A 50 -10.65 -6.10 11.70
N GLY A 51 -11.47 -5.08 11.94
CA GLY A 51 -11.66 -4.50 13.27
C GLY A 51 -10.60 -3.46 13.65
N ILE A 52 -9.63 -3.16 12.78
CA ILE A 52 -8.69 -2.06 12.98
C ILE A 52 -9.29 -0.76 12.42
N GLU A 53 -9.21 0.32 13.19
CA GLU A 53 -9.70 1.64 12.76
C GLU A 53 -8.97 2.11 11.49
N GLY A 54 -9.71 2.64 10.52
CA GLY A 54 -9.17 3.12 9.24
C GLY A 54 -9.24 2.11 8.09
N TYR A 55 -9.69 0.87 8.35
CA TYR A 55 -9.91 -0.16 7.33
C TYR A 55 -11.40 -0.51 7.21
N GLY A 56 -11.78 -1.11 6.07
CA GLY A 56 -13.13 -1.59 5.83
C GLY A 56 -13.52 -2.75 6.75
N PRO A 57 -14.82 -3.08 6.86
CA PRO A 57 -15.32 -4.16 7.72
C PRO A 57 -14.76 -5.53 7.37
N ASP A 58 -14.25 -5.70 6.16
CA ASP A 58 -13.59 -6.92 5.67
C ASP A 58 -12.06 -6.79 5.59
N GLY A 59 -11.48 -5.78 6.25
CA GLY A 59 -10.04 -5.50 6.23
C GLY A 59 -9.55 -4.93 4.90
N SER A 60 -10.44 -4.27 4.15
CA SER A 60 -10.11 -3.66 2.86
C SER A 60 -9.65 -2.20 3.00
N PHE A 61 -8.80 -1.76 2.07
CA PHE A 61 -8.45 -0.35 1.90
C PHE A 61 -8.11 -0.05 0.44
N GLN A 62 -8.10 1.23 0.10
CA GLN A 62 -7.90 1.67 -1.27
C GLN A 62 -6.76 2.67 -1.37
N ILE A 63 -5.96 2.56 -2.43
CA ILE A 63 -4.87 3.49 -2.72
C ILE A 63 -5.16 4.18 -4.05
N PRO A 64 -5.41 5.50 -4.03
CA PRO A 64 -5.58 6.28 -5.25
C PRO A 64 -4.30 6.32 -6.10
N ILE A 65 -4.51 6.30 -7.40
CA ILE A 65 -3.50 6.32 -8.44
C ILE A 65 -3.64 7.62 -9.23
N LYS A 66 -2.63 8.47 -9.15
CA LYS A 66 -2.54 9.71 -9.90
C LYS A 66 -2.21 9.39 -11.37
N GLY A 67 -3.06 9.87 -12.28
CA GLY A 67 -2.90 9.69 -13.72
C GLY A 67 -2.82 8.22 -14.18
N GLY A 68 -3.33 7.28 -13.38
CA GLY A 68 -3.28 5.83 -13.66
C GLY A 68 -1.89 5.19 -13.52
N GLN A 69 -0.84 5.96 -13.24
CA GLN A 69 0.56 5.51 -13.28
C GLN A 69 1.33 5.71 -11.98
N GLN A 70 0.92 6.64 -11.11
CA GLN A 70 1.71 7.06 -9.95
C GLN A 70 0.91 6.93 -8.65
N VAL A 71 1.59 6.66 -7.54
CA VAL A 71 1.02 6.70 -6.18
C VAL A 71 1.71 7.82 -5.42
N LEU A 72 0.91 8.69 -4.78
CA LEU A 72 1.43 9.79 -3.97
C LEU A 72 2.09 9.28 -2.70
N GLY A 73 3.15 9.97 -2.27
CA GLY A 73 3.92 9.67 -1.06
C GLY A 73 3.07 9.55 0.21
N PHE A 74 2.02 10.36 0.32
CA PHE A 74 1.06 10.28 1.42
C PHE A 74 0.51 8.87 1.61
N TYR A 75 0.11 8.20 0.53
CA TYR A 75 -0.42 6.83 0.58
C TYR A 75 0.66 5.79 0.86
N LEU A 76 1.93 6.07 0.57
CA LEU A 76 3.02 5.14 0.91
C LEU A 76 3.17 4.97 2.42
N LYS A 77 2.96 6.03 3.20
CA LYS A 77 2.97 5.95 4.66
C LYS A 77 1.83 5.08 5.18
N MET A 78 0.63 5.27 4.64
CA MET A 78 -0.54 4.44 4.95
C MET A 78 -0.28 2.96 4.63
N ILE A 79 0.38 2.67 3.50
CA ILE A 79 0.77 1.30 3.15
C ILE A 79 1.76 0.71 4.16
N VAL A 80 2.76 1.47 4.60
CA VAL A 80 3.70 0.99 5.61
C VAL A 80 2.98 0.72 6.93
N THR A 81 2.09 1.61 7.37
CA THR A 81 1.26 1.39 8.57
C THR A 81 0.43 0.12 8.43
N ALA A 82 -0.25 -0.09 7.30
CA ALA A 82 -1.01 -1.31 7.06
C ALA A 82 -0.16 -2.59 7.09
N ILE A 83 1.09 -2.52 6.62
CA ILE A 83 2.03 -3.66 6.71
C ILE A 83 2.44 -3.88 8.17
N GLU A 84 2.69 -2.82 8.94
CA GLU A 84 3.04 -2.91 10.37
C GLU A 84 1.87 -3.47 11.20
N ASP A 85 0.63 -3.13 10.86
CA ASP A 85 -0.58 -3.61 11.54
C ASP A 85 -0.79 -5.14 11.36
N ILE A 86 -0.30 -5.73 10.26
CA ILE A 86 -0.48 -7.16 9.97
C ILE A 86 0.71 -8.05 10.37
N GLY A 87 1.88 -7.47 10.65
CA GLY A 87 3.08 -8.16 11.16
C GLY A 87 3.96 -8.80 10.08
#